data_AF-A0A516RCP2-F1
#
_entry.id   AF-A0A516RCP2-F1
#
_cell.length_a   1.000
_cell.length_b   1.000
_cell.length_c   1.000
_cell.angle_alpha   90.00
_cell.angle_beta   90.00
_cell.angle_gamma   90.00
#
_symmetry.space_group_name_H-M   'P 1'
#
loop_
_entity.id
_entity.type
_entity.pdbx_description
1 polymer ?
#
loop_
_entity_poly.entity_id
_entity_poly.type
_entity_poly.pdbx_seq_one_letter_code
_entity_poly.pdbx_strand_id
1 'polypeptide(L)'
;MAAQDYDSQLLESVAVRRRRLRDAVVFGGERQRRGWDERLGKVFGGIVIGAVVCAGCVGWSFVSERVMKEKPGVSSSVPRSSSSGVPETPSVAPSSR
;
A
#
# COMPACT_ATOMS: atom_id res chain seq x y z
N MET A 1 18.55 25.27 -43.61
CA MET A 1 19.26 24.13 -43.00
C MET A 1 19.77 24.42 -41.58
N ALA A 2 20.40 25.58 -41.28
CA ALA A 2 21.10 25.82 -40.01
C ALA A 2 20.26 25.77 -38.70
N ALA A 3 18.93 26.00 -38.76
CA ALA A 3 18.08 26.01 -37.57
C ALA A 3 17.89 24.60 -36.96
N GLN A 4 17.85 23.56 -37.80
CA GLN A 4 17.69 22.18 -37.34
C GLN A 4 18.92 21.65 -36.60
N ASP A 5 20.12 22.07 -37.01
CA ASP A 5 21.36 21.67 -36.35
C ASP A 5 21.48 22.29 -34.95
N TYR A 6 20.95 23.51 -34.77
CA TYR A 6 20.89 24.20 -33.48
C TYR A 6 19.94 23.51 -32.49
N ASP A 7 18.75 23.11 -32.96
CA ASP A 7 17.81 22.34 -32.15
C ASP A 7 18.36 20.96 -31.79
N SER A 8 19.10 20.33 -32.71
CA SER A 8 19.76 19.04 -32.48
C SER A 8 20.82 19.13 -31.38
N GLN A 9 21.64 20.19 -31.39
CA GLN A 9 22.63 20.45 -30.33
C GLN A 9 21.97 20.76 -28.97
N LEU A 10 20.85 21.49 -28.99
CA LEU A 10 20.05 21.74 -27.78
C LEU A 10 19.46 20.44 -27.23
N LEU A 11 18.92 19.58 -28.08
CA LEU A 11 18.35 18.30 -27.66
C LEU A 11 19.40 17.35 -27.10
N GLU A 12 20.58 17.26 -27.72
CA GLU A 12 21.68 16.44 -27.17
C GLU A 12 22.15 16.95 -25.80
N SER A 13 22.30 18.27 -25.63
CA SER A 13 22.74 18.84 -24.35
C SER A 13 21.71 18.65 -23.22
N VAL A 14 20.41 18.84 -23.51
CA VAL A 14 19.32 18.65 -22.54
C VAL A 14 19.12 17.16 -22.23
N ALA A 15 19.25 16.29 -23.22
CA ALA A 15 19.16 14.84 -23.01
C ALA A 15 20.24 14.35 -22.05
N VAL A 16 21.49 14.81 -22.18
CA VAL A 16 22.59 14.46 -21.27
C VAL A 16 22.33 14.99 -19.87
N ARG A 17 21.87 16.24 -19.72
CA ARG A 17 21.57 16.82 -18.41
C ARG A 17 20.43 16.09 -17.71
N ARG A 18 19.34 15.77 -18.44
CA ARG A 18 18.24 14.95 -17.91
C ARG A 18 18.68 13.55 -17.56
N ARG A 19 19.56 12.93 -18.35
CA ARG A 19 20.06 11.58 -18.08
C ARG A 19 20.93 11.55 -16.83
N ARG A 20 21.82 12.54 -16.63
CA ARG A 20 22.62 12.67 -15.40
C ARG A 20 21.76 12.99 -14.18
N LEU A 21 20.73 13.84 -14.33
CA LEU A 21 19.76 14.10 -13.27
C LEU A 21 18.92 12.86 -12.96
N ARG A 22 18.52 12.09 -13.98
CA ARG A 22 17.80 10.83 -13.79
C ARG A 22 18.68 9.79 -13.12
N ASP A 23 19.92 9.64 -13.52
CA ASP A 23 20.85 8.76 -12.80
C ASP A 23 21.08 9.25 -11.37
N ALA A 24 21.22 10.55 -11.14
CA ALA A 24 21.35 11.08 -9.79
C ALA A 24 20.07 10.98 -8.95
N VAL A 25 18.89 10.97 -9.55
CA VAL A 25 17.58 10.82 -8.87
C VAL A 25 17.24 9.36 -8.65
N VAL A 26 17.45 8.50 -9.65
CA VAL A 26 17.21 7.05 -9.60
C VAL A 26 18.29 6.36 -8.78
N PHE A 27 19.52 6.84 -8.82
CA PHE A 27 20.64 6.36 -8.01
C PHE A 27 21.07 7.33 -6.91
N GLY A 28 20.12 8.16 -6.43
CA GLY A 28 20.21 9.06 -5.26
C GLY A 28 21.41 8.76 -4.37
N GLY A 29 22.30 9.74 -4.24
CA GLY A 29 23.70 9.62 -3.81
C GLY A 29 23.99 8.38 -2.96
N GLU A 30 24.93 7.54 -3.41
CA GLU A 30 25.42 6.23 -2.91
C GLU A 30 24.87 5.66 -1.57
N ARG A 31 24.67 6.48 -0.54
CA ARG A 31 23.93 6.15 0.69
C ARG A 31 22.46 5.79 0.49
N GLN A 32 21.76 6.37 -0.48
CA GLN A 32 20.32 6.13 -0.66
C GLN A 32 20.05 4.75 -1.27
N ARG A 33 20.92 4.27 -2.17
CA ARG A 33 20.85 2.92 -2.75
C ARG A 33 20.76 1.81 -1.69
N ARG A 34 21.63 1.86 -0.65
CA ARG A 34 21.65 0.82 0.40
C ARG A 34 20.36 0.78 1.22
N GLY A 35 19.77 1.94 1.49
CA GLY A 35 18.51 2.03 2.23
C GLY A 35 17.28 1.64 1.41
N TRP A 36 17.33 1.83 0.09
CA TRP A 36 16.22 1.49 -0.80
C TRP A 36 16.15 0.00 -1.09
N ASP A 37 17.27 -0.69 -1.30
CA ASP A 37 17.26 -2.15 -1.50
C ASP A 37 16.67 -2.90 -0.28
N GLU A 38 17.02 -2.48 0.94
CA GLU A 38 16.48 -3.07 2.18
C GLU A 38 14.97 -2.78 2.37
N ARG A 39 14.51 -1.60 1.95
CA ARG A 39 13.10 -1.21 2.01
C ARG A 39 12.29 -1.87 0.89
N LEU A 40 12.84 -1.99 -0.31
CA LEU A 40 12.24 -2.68 -1.46
C LEU A 40 12.04 -4.17 -1.17
N GLY A 41 13.03 -4.83 -0.55
CA GLY A 41 12.89 -6.21 -0.09
C GLY A 41 11.73 -6.39 0.90
N LYS A 42 11.59 -5.46 1.84
CA LYS A 42 10.45 -5.44 2.80
C LYS A 42 9.10 -5.20 2.11
N VAL A 43 9.02 -4.30 1.13
CA VAL A 43 7.78 -4.05 0.37
C VAL A 43 7.39 -5.29 -0.43
N PHE A 44 8.36 -5.92 -1.12
CA PHE A 44 8.10 -7.14 -1.88
C PHE A 44 7.66 -8.29 -0.97
N GLY A 45 8.30 -8.44 0.19
CA GLY A 45 7.87 -9.37 1.24
C GLY A 45 6.44 -9.10 1.71
N GLY A 46 6.08 -7.83 1.95
CA GLY A 46 4.72 -7.44 2.33
C GLY A 46 3.68 -7.75 1.26
N ILE A 47 4.01 -7.55 -0.02
CA ILE A 47 3.14 -7.91 -1.16
C ILE A 47 2.89 -9.42 -1.19
N VAL A 48 3.95 -10.22 -1.04
CA VAL A 48 3.83 -11.69 -1.02
C VAL A 48 2.97 -12.14 0.15
N ILE A 49 3.20 -11.62 1.36
CA ILE A 49 2.40 -11.94 2.54
C ILE A 49 0.94 -11.55 2.32
N GLY A 50 0.68 -10.33 1.82
CA GLY A 50 -0.67 -9.86 1.52
C GLY A 50 -1.39 -10.73 0.51
N ALA A 51 -0.70 -11.17 -0.54
CA ALA A 51 -1.24 -12.08 -1.55
C ALA A 51 -1.58 -13.46 -0.96
N VAL A 52 -0.70 -14.03 -0.12
CA VAL A 52 -0.94 -15.31 0.55
C VAL A 52 -2.12 -15.22 1.51
N VAL A 53 -2.22 -14.15 2.29
CA VAL A 53 -3.36 -13.93 3.20
C VAL A 53 -4.66 -13.79 2.41
N CYS A 54 -4.65 -13.02 1.31
CA CYS A 54 -5.83 -12.84 0.48
C CYS A 54 -6.29 -14.17 -0.15
N ALA A 55 -5.35 -14.96 -0.70
CA ALA A 55 -5.64 -16.29 -1.23
C ALA A 55 -6.14 -17.25 -0.14
N GLY A 56 -5.55 -17.21 1.06
CA GLY A 56 -5.97 -18.01 2.21
C GLY A 56 -7.39 -17.68 2.67
N CYS A 57 -7.75 -16.40 2.74
CA CYS A 57 -9.10 -15.96 3.10
C CYS A 57 -10.15 -16.46 2.09
N VAL A 58 -9.87 -16.32 0.79
CA VAL A 58 -10.78 -16.79 -0.26
C VAL A 58 -10.93 -18.31 -0.22
N GLY A 59 -9.83 -19.05 0.03
CA GLY A 59 -9.86 -20.50 0.18
C GLY A 59 -10.67 -20.96 1.41
N TRP A 60 -10.53 -20.26 2.54
CA TRP A 60 -11.29 -20.56 3.76
C TRP A 60 -12.79 -20.35 3.58
N SER A 61 -13.20 -19.30 2.85
CA SER A 61 -14.60 -19.07 2.51
C SER A 61 -15.18 -20.24 1.70
N PHE A 62 -14.44 -20.76 0.73
CA PHE A 62 -14.89 -21.90 -0.07
C PHE A 62 -15.02 -23.20 0.74
N VAL A 63 -14.06 -23.49 1.62
CA VAL A 63 -14.09 -24.68 2.48
C VAL A 63 -15.21 -24.58 3.51
N SER A 64 -15.40 -23.41 4.13
CA SER A 64 -16.45 -23.20 5.14
C SER A 64 -17.84 -23.41 4.54
N GLU A 65 -18.10 -22.92 3.33
CA GLU A 65 -19.40 -23.08 2.68
C GLU A 65 -19.68 -24.54 2.28
N ARG A 66 -18.65 -25.32 1.94
CA ARG A 66 -18.79 -26.76 1.63
C ARG A 66 -18.90 -27.64 2.87
N VAL A 67 -18.14 -27.36 3.93
CA VAL A 67 -18.10 -28.17 5.16
C VAL A 67 -19.24 -27.83 6.13
N MET A 68 -19.68 -26.56 6.20
CA MET A 68 -20.79 -26.15 7.08
C MET A 68 -22.17 -26.51 6.51
N LYS A 69 -22.28 -26.73 5.19
CA LYS A 69 -23.52 -27.21 4.56
C LYS A 69 -23.87 -28.65 4.99
N GLU A 70 -22.91 -29.39 5.56
CA GLU A 70 -23.12 -30.71 6.17
C GLU A 70 -23.35 -30.65 7.70
N LYS A 71 -23.07 -29.51 8.35
CA LYS A 71 -23.23 -29.32 9.79
C LYS A 71 -24.26 -28.22 10.09
N PRO A 72 -25.56 -28.56 10.18
CA PRO A 72 -26.58 -27.59 10.56
C PRO A 72 -26.39 -27.22 12.04
N GLY A 73 -25.69 -26.12 12.35
CA GLY A 73 -25.62 -25.65 13.74
C GLY A 73 -24.57 -24.61 14.13
N VAL A 74 -23.68 -24.14 13.25
CA VAL A 74 -22.73 -23.06 13.61
C VAL A 74 -23.11 -21.76 12.91
N SER A 75 -23.85 -20.95 13.66
CA SER A 75 -24.22 -19.57 13.39
C SER A 75 -22.95 -18.73 13.20
N SER A 76 -22.80 -18.12 12.02
CA SER A 76 -21.72 -17.18 11.71
C SER A 76 -21.84 -15.94 12.61
N SER A 77 -20.97 -15.82 13.62
CA SER A 77 -20.82 -14.61 14.41
C SER A 77 -20.04 -13.57 13.61
N VAL A 78 -20.77 -12.66 12.96
CA VAL A 78 -20.22 -11.44 12.36
C VAL A 78 -19.54 -10.61 13.47
N PRO A 79 -18.23 -10.32 13.43
CA PRO A 79 -17.65 -9.37 14.36
C PRO A 79 -18.09 -7.97 13.92
N ARG A 80 -19.02 -7.39 14.68
CA ARG A 80 -19.45 -6.00 14.51
C ARG A 80 -18.28 -5.11 14.97
N SER A 81 -17.49 -4.64 14.03
CA SER A 81 -16.49 -3.59 14.25
C SER A 81 -17.21 -2.33 14.72
N SER A 82 -17.24 -2.10 16.04
CA SER A 82 -17.69 -0.85 16.63
C SER A 82 -16.65 0.24 16.35
N SER A 83 -16.77 0.87 15.19
CA SER A 83 -16.26 2.22 14.98
C SER A 83 -17.12 3.19 15.78
N SER A 84 -16.63 3.62 16.93
CA SER A 84 -17.18 4.79 17.63
C SER A 84 -16.01 5.63 18.13
N GLY A 85 -15.49 6.46 17.23
CA GLY A 85 -14.81 7.68 17.66
C GLY A 85 -15.88 8.75 17.89
N VAL A 86 -15.97 9.28 19.11
CA VAL A 86 -16.09 10.71 19.47
C VAL A 86 -15.83 10.80 20.99
N PRO A 87 -14.98 11.70 21.51
CA PRO A 87 -15.01 12.06 22.93
C PRO A 87 -16.09 13.12 23.14
N GLU A 88 -17.31 12.71 23.49
CA GLU A 88 -18.35 13.65 23.92
C GLU A 88 -18.62 13.51 25.42
N THR A 89 -18.16 14.52 26.16
CA THR A 89 -18.65 14.92 27.47
C THR A 89 -20.17 15.16 27.42
N PRO A 90 -20.99 14.51 28.25
CA PRO A 90 -22.33 15.00 28.56
C PRO A 90 -22.28 15.75 29.88
N SER A 91 -22.33 17.07 29.72
CA SER A 91 -22.76 18.03 30.73
C SER A 91 -24.26 17.85 31.00
N VAL A 92 -24.65 18.03 32.28
CA VAL A 92 -26.01 18.29 32.82
C VAL A 92 -26.99 17.09 32.92
N ALA A 93 -27.44 16.81 34.15
CA ALA A 93 -28.85 16.86 34.64
C ALA A 93 -29.10 15.84 35.81
N PRO A 94 -30.28 15.79 36.47
CA PRO A 94 -30.58 16.53 37.71
C PRO A 94 -31.17 15.66 38.86
N SER A 95 -31.37 16.29 40.02
CA SER A 95 -32.48 16.06 40.97
C SER A 95 -32.62 14.74 41.77
N SER A 96 -32.75 14.94 43.09
CA SER A 96 -33.62 14.24 44.07
C SER A 96 -33.36 12.77 44.42
N ARG A 97 -32.76 12.52 45.60
CA ARG A 97 -33.45 11.99 46.79
C ARG A 97 -32.62 12.18 48.05
#